data_AF-A0A7C6TW93-F1
#
_entry.id   AF-A0A7C6TW93-F1
#
_cell.length_a   1.000
_cell.length_b   1.000
_cell.length_c   1.000
_cell.angle_alpha   90.00
_cell.angle_beta   90.00
_cell.angle_gamma   90.00
#
_symmetry.space_group_name_H-M   'P 1'
#
loop_
_entity.id
_entity.type
_entity.pdbx_description
1 polymer ?
#
loop_
_entity_poly.entity_id
_entity_poly.type
_entity_poly.pdbx_seq_one_letter_code
_entity_poly.pdbx_strand_id
1 'polypeptide(L)'
;GIDPNLSYPALWEQAREIKFAEGFTTPAPRDYVGPASLAAPESRALYDFTLAHDFALILAYHTQGEVIYWKFQDYLPPRSLEIALLFGQVSGYAVEETPYASGFAGYKDWFIQNYNRPGYTIEAGLGESPLPLSQFDQIYADNLPILSLGLQVV
;
A
#
# COMPACT_ATOMS: atom_id res chain seq x y z
N GLY A 1 -13.40 -11.07 -8.13
CA GLY A 1 -13.95 -10.20 -7.07
C GLY A 1 -13.68 -8.76 -7.43
N ILE A 2 -13.69 -7.85 -6.45
CA ILE A 2 -13.09 -6.51 -6.56
C ILE A 2 -11.70 -6.60 -5.94
N ASP A 3 -10.71 -5.94 -6.53
CA ASP A 3 -9.39 -5.79 -5.91
C ASP A 3 -9.50 -4.80 -4.74
N PRO A 4 -9.31 -5.26 -3.49
CA PRO A 4 -9.51 -4.40 -2.33
C PRO A 4 -8.53 -3.23 -2.28
N ASN A 5 -7.34 -3.35 -2.90
CA ASN A 5 -6.34 -2.29 -2.96
C ASN A 5 -6.48 -1.40 -4.21
N LEU A 6 -7.58 -1.53 -4.95
CA LEU A 6 -8.00 -0.59 -6.00
C LEU A 6 -9.38 0.00 -5.70
N SER A 7 -9.75 0.07 -4.41
CA SER A 7 -11.10 0.48 -3.98
C SER A 7 -11.15 1.86 -3.32
N TYR A 8 -10.03 2.42 -2.86
CA TYR A 8 -10.03 3.63 -2.04
C TYR A 8 -10.19 4.91 -2.87
N PRO A 9 -10.72 6.01 -2.30
CA PRO A 9 -11.06 7.22 -3.06
C PRO A 9 -9.85 8.12 -3.38
N ALA A 10 -8.69 7.53 -3.64
CA ALA A 10 -7.50 8.23 -4.08
C ALA A 10 -7.36 8.16 -5.60
N LEU A 11 -7.97 9.13 -6.29
CA LEU A 11 -7.98 9.17 -7.76
C LEU A 11 -8.51 7.84 -8.36
N TRP A 12 -9.61 7.34 -7.79
CA TRP A 12 -10.21 6.06 -8.18
C TRP A 12 -10.66 6.02 -9.64
N GLU A 13 -11.19 7.13 -10.17
CA GLU A 13 -11.57 7.20 -11.59
C GLU A 13 -10.36 7.05 -12.51
N GLN A 14 -9.19 7.60 -12.13
CA GLN A 14 -7.95 7.41 -12.87
C GLN A 14 -7.49 5.95 -12.82
N ALA A 15 -7.54 5.30 -11.64
CA ALA A 15 -7.27 3.87 -11.52
C ALA A 15 -8.20 3.06 -12.45
N ARG A 16 -9.49 3.40 -12.46
CA ARG A 16 -10.49 2.75 -13.31
C ARG A 16 -10.19 2.90 -14.79
N GLU A 17 -9.85 4.10 -15.26
CA GLU A 17 -9.46 4.33 -16.66
C GLU A 17 -8.28 3.45 -17.07
N ILE A 18 -7.24 3.39 -16.24
CA ILE A 18 -6.04 2.57 -16.48
C ILE A 18 -6.42 1.09 -16.55
N LYS A 19 -7.09 0.56 -15.53
CA LYS A 19 -7.44 -0.87 -15.45
C LYS A 19 -8.43 -1.30 -16.53
N PHE A 20 -9.34 -0.43 -16.93
CA PHE A 20 -10.26 -0.71 -18.03
C PHE A 20 -9.52 -0.76 -19.37
N ALA A 21 -8.54 0.11 -19.60
CA ALA A 21 -7.68 0.06 -20.79
C ALA A 21 -6.82 -1.22 -20.84
N GLU A 22 -6.46 -1.78 -19.68
CA GLU A 22 -5.77 -3.08 -19.54
C GLU A 22 -6.71 -4.29 -19.68
N GLY A 23 -8.03 -4.07 -19.79
CA GLY A 23 -9.03 -5.12 -19.98
C GLY A 23 -9.76 -5.59 -18.72
N PHE A 24 -9.42 -5.06 -17.54
CA PHE A 24 -10.07 -5.39 -16.26
C PHE A 24 -11.38 -4.62 -16.06
N THR A 25 -12.36 -4.88 -16.93
CA THR A 25 -13.65 -4.15 -16.98
C THR A 25 -14.78 -4.83 -16.19
N THR A 26 -14.57 -6.07 -15.75
CA THR A 26 -15.55 -6.89 -15.02
C THR A 26 -14.84 -7.67 -13.91
N PRO A 27 -15.58 -8.26 -12.93
CA PRO A 27 -14.97 -9.05 -11.86
C PRO A 27 -13.97 -10.09 -12.37
N ALA A 28 -12.73 -9.98 -11.90
CA ALA A 28 -11.60 -10.78 -12.34
C ALA A 28 -10.82 -11.36 -11.15
N PRO A 29 -9.85 -12.27 -11.38
CA PRO A 29 -8.95 -12.75 -10.34
C PRO A 29 -8.04 -11.66 -9.74
N ARG A 30 -7.78 -10.58 -10.50
CA ARG A 30 -6.95 -9.44 -10.08
C ARG A 30 -7.40 -8.14 -10.76
N ASP A 31 -6.97 -6.99 -10.25
CA ASP A 31 -7.01 -5.67 -10.89
C ASP A 31 -8.40 -5.09 -11.25
N TYR A 32 -9.51 -5.76 -10.92
CA TYR A 32 -10.83 -5.17 -11.11
C TYR A 32 -11.16 -4.15 -10.02
N VAL A 33 -11.21 -2.87 -10.39
CA VAL A 33 -11.45 -1.72 -9.49
C VAL A 33 -12.84 -1.66 -8.84
N GLY A 34 -13.80 -2.44 -9.37
CA GLY A 34 -15.18 -2.42 -8.91
C GLY A 34 -16.10 -1.43 -9.63
N PRO A 35 -17.39 -1.40 -9.29
CA PRO A 35 -18.37 -0.51 -9.90
C PRO A 35 -18.32 0.93 -9.35
N ALA A 36 -17.74 1.12 -8.17
CA ALA A 36 -17.55 2.41 -7.49
C ALA A 36 -16.43 2.28 -6.45
N SER A 37 -15.84 3.41 -6.04
CA SER A 37 -14.94 3.44 -4.89
C SER A 37 -15.64 2.92 -3.62
N LEU A 38 -14.92 2.14 -2.81
CA LEU A 38 -15.34 1.51 -1.57
C LEU A 38 -16.54 0.56 -1.72
N ALA A 39 -16.79 0.05 -2.93
CA ALA A 39 -17.78 -0.99 -3.18
C ALA A 39 -17.40 -2.35 -2.56
N ALA A 40 -16.11 -2.60 -2.30
CA ALA A 40 -15.66 -3.77 -1.57
C ALA A 40 -15.93 -3.57 -0.06
N PRO A 41 -16.68 -4.47 0.61
CA PRO A 41 -17.02 -4.30 2.02
C PRO A 41 -15.78 -4.32 2.93
N GLU A 42 -14.73 -5.06 2.57
CA GLU A 42 -13.45 -5.10 3.30
C GLU A 42 -12.76 -3.74 3.26
N SER A 43 -12.66 -3.12 2.08
CA SER A 43 -12.06 -1.79 1.92
C SER A 43 -12.91 -0.71 2.59
N ARG A 44 -14.24 -0.82 2.53
CA ARG A 44 -15.17 0.06 3.26
C ARG A 44 -14.93 0.01 4.77
N ALA A 45 -14.79 -1.19 5.32
CA ALA A 45 -14.56 -1.38 6.75
C ALA A 45 -13.22 -0.77 7.21
N LEU A 46 -12.13 -1.00 6.46
CA LEU A 46 -10.83 -0.41 6.80
C LEU A 46 -10.84 1.12 6.66
N TYR A 47 -11.51 1.65 5.64
CA TYR A 47 -11.70 3.09 5.49
C TYR A 47 -12.44 3.69 6.69
N ASP A 48 -13.57 3.12 7.11
CA ASP A 48 -14.34 3.62 8.26
C ASP A 48 -13.56 3.54 9.55
N PHE A 49 -12.85 2.42 9.76
CA PHE A 49 -11.98 2.25 10.90
C PHE A 49 -10.90 3.33 10.93
N THR A 50 -10.30 3.64 9.77
CA THR A 50 -9.27 4.67 9.68
C THR A 50 -9.82 6.07 9.95
N LEU A 51 -11.03 6.40 9.45
CA LEU A 51 -11.69 7.67 9.77
C LEU A 51 -12.02 7.83 11.26
N ALA A 52 -12.28 6.73 11.96
CA ALA A 52 -12.63 6.73 13.37
C ALA A 52 -11.43 6.88 14.32
N HIS A 53 -10.20 6.93 13.80
CA HIS A 53 -8.97 6.95 14.59
C HIS A 53 -7.97 7.99 14.08
N ASP A 54 -7.04 8.40 14.94
CA ASP A 54 -6.01 9.40 14.63
C ASP A 54 -4.65 8.73 14.41
N PHE A 55 -4.51 7.93 13.34
CA PHE A 55 -3.25 7.23 13.04
C PHE A 55 -2.16 8.20 12.60
N ALA A 56 -1.00 8.12 13.25
CA ALA A 56 0.16 8.94 12.90
C ALA A 56 0.91 8.40 11.66
N LEU A 57 0.95 7.08 11.48
CA LEU A 57 1.37 6.41 10.24
C LEU A 57 0.57 5.14 9.96
N ILE A 58 0.68 4.63 8.74
CA ILE A 58 0.23 3.27 8.39
C ILE A 58 1.33 2.45 7.68
N LEU A 59 1.27 1.13 7.85
CA LEU A 59 2.05 0.15 7.09
C LEU A 59 1.06 -0.83 6.41
N ALA A 60 0.92 -0.73 5.09
CA ALA A 60 0.11 -1.64 4.28
C ALA A 60 1.01 -2.77 3.75
N TYR A 61 0.89 -3.96 4.32
CA TYR A 61 1.71 -5.10 3.95
C TYR A 61 1.16 -5.84 2.74
N HIS A 62 2.05 -6.10 1.78
CA HIS A 62 1.82 -6.83 0.55
C HIS A 62 2.99 -7.80 0.31
N THR A 63 2.84 -8.66 -0.69
CA THR A 63 3.97 -9.41 -1.27
C THR A 63 3.86 -9.26 -2.78
N GLN A 64 4.92 -8.94 -3.49
CA GLN A 64 6.32 -9.22 -3.19
C GLN A 64 7.23 -8.19 -3.84
N GLY A 65 8.50 -8.16 -3.45
CA GLY A 65 9.53 -7.38 -4.15
C GLY A 65 10.68 -6.91 -3.27
N GLU A 66 10.55 -7.01 -1.95
CA GLU A 66 11.45 -6.38 -0.98
C GLU A 66 11.56 -4.87 -1.23
N VAL A 67 10.41 -4.22 -1.41
CA VAL A 67 10.28 -2.79 -1.74
C VAL A 67 9.37 -2.07 -0.75
N ILE A 68 9.70 -0.82 -0.45
CA ILE A 68 8.92 0.11 0.35
C ILE A 68 8.49 1.27 -0.54
N TYR A 69 7.20 1.33 -0.87
CA TYR A 69 6.63 2.48 -1.55
C TYR A 69 6.12 3.51 -0.55
N TRP A 70 6.68 4.73 -0.58
CA TRP A 70 6.52 5.72 0.50
C TRP A 70 5.73 6.98 0.11
N LYS A 71 5.45 7.17 -1.18
CA LYS A 71 4.91 8.43 -1.73
C LYS A 71 3.62 8.19 -2.49
N PHE A 72 2.81 9.23 -2.61
CA PHE A 72 1.68 9.29 -3.54
C PHE A 72 1.68 10.64 -4.25
N GLN A 73 1.76 10.64 -5.58
CA GLN A 73 1.83 11.85 -6.39
C GLN A 73 2.92 12.82 -5.86
N ASP A 74 2.59 14.11 -5.76
CA ASP A 74 3.46 15.15 -5.21
C ASP A 74 3.30 15.37 -3.70
N TYR A 75 2.57 14.48 -3.00
CA TYR A 75 2.43 14.58 -1.56
C TYR A 75 3.77 14.25 -0.90
N LEU A 76 4.22 15.15 -0.03
CA LEU A 76 5.43 15.02 0.77
C LEU A 76 5.06 15.18 2.26
N PRO A 77 4.42 14.17 2.88
CA PRO A 77 4.15 14.21 4.31
C PRO A 77 5.43 14.47 5.10
N PRO A 78 5.38 15.23 6.20
CA PRO A 78 6.56 15.50 7.01
C PRO A 78 7.29 14.20 7.40
N ARG A 79 8.61 14.18 7.21
CA ARG A 79 9.50 13.04 7.53
C ARG A 79 9.21 11.73 6.80
N SER A 80 8.31 11.68 5.81
CA SER A 80 7.92 10.43 5.15
C SER A 80 9.10 9.71 4.48
N LEU A 81 9.93 10.42 3.72
CA LEU A 81 11.13 9.88 3.09
C LEU A 81 12.20 9.50 4.12
N GLU A 82 12.42 10.33 5.14
CA GLU A 82 13.37 10.04 6.23
C GLU A 82 13.02 8.70 6.88
N ILE A 83 11.75 8.51 7.26
CA ILE A 83 11.26 7.28 7.87
C ILE A 83 11.34 6.10 6.88
N ALA A 84 11.02 6.31 5.60
CA ALA A 84 11.14 5.26 4.57
C ALA A 84 12.58 4.74 4.47
N LEU A 85 13.54 5.66 4.42
CA LEU A 85 14.97 5.33 4.35
C LEU A 85 15.45 4.59 5.60
N LEU A 86 14.94 4.96 6.78
CA LEU A 86 15.23 4.19 8.00
C LEU A 86 14.64 2.78 7.92
N PHE A 87 13.41 2.61 7.43
CA PHE A 87 12.83 1.28 7.22
C PHE A 87 13.66 0.44 6.26
N GLY A 88 14.04 1.00 5.10
CA GLY A 88 14.90 0.31 4.14
C GLY A 88 16.27 -0.05 4.73
N GLN A 89 16.85 0.81 5.56
CA GLN A 89 18.12 0.53 6.24
C GLN A 89 18.02 -0.67 7.19
N VAL A 90 16.91 -0.80 7.94
CA VAL A 90 16.78 -1.85 8.96
C VAL A 90 16.26 -3.18 8.40
N SER A 91 15.57 -3.18 7.26
CA SER A 91 15.08 -4.39 6.61
C SER A 91 15.91 -4.85 5.42
N GLY A 92 16.72 -3.96 4.83
CA GLY A 92 17.39 -4.19 3.56
C GLY A 92 16.52 -3.96 2.32
N TYR A 93 15.25 -3.55 2.49
CA TYR A 93 14.33 -3.35 1.37
C TYR A 93 14.63 -2.06 0.61
N ALA A 94 14.42 -2.08 -0.71
CA ALA A 94 14.55 -0.90 -1.55
C ALA A 94 13.47 0.13 -1.21
N VAL A 95 13.79 1.42 -1.28
CA VAL A 95 12.82 2.51 -1.07
C VAL A 95 12.54 3.17 -2.40
N GLU A 96 11.30 3.08 -2.88
CA GLU A 96 10.92 3.47 -4.23
C GLU A 96 9.63 4.30 -4.27
N GLU A 97 9.40 4.98 -5.38
CA GLU A 97 8.09 5.56 -5.70
C GLU A 97 7.22 4.50 -6.41
N THR A 98 5.90 4.52 -6.16
CA THR A 98 4.98 3.57 -6.80
C THR A 98 4.96 3.80 -8.32
N PRO A 99 5.14 2.76 -9.16
CA PRO A 99 4.97 2.89 -10.60
C PRO A 99 3.58 3.42 -10.96
N TYR A 100 3.50 4.33 -11.93
CA TYR A 100 2.24 5.01 -12.27
C TYR A 100 1.08 4.05 -12.57
N ALA A 101 1.32 2.96 -13.31
CA ALA A 101 0.31 1.96 -13.66
C ALA A 101 -0.21 1.15 -12.46
N SER A 102 0.53 1.16 -11.35
CA SER A 102 0.19 0.49 -10.09
C SER A 102 -0.16 1.49 -8.98
N GLY A 103 -0.20 2.78 -9.29
CA GLY A 103 -0.66 3.83 -8.38
C GLY A 103 -2.17 3.99 -8.43
N PHE A 104 -2.68 4.82 -7.51
CA PHE A 104 -4.08 5.19 -7.36
C PHE A 104 -4.95 4.11 -6.72
N ALA A 105 -6.02 4.56 -6.08
CA ALA A 105 -7.03 3.75 -5.40
C ALA A 105 -6.53 2.79 -4.31
N GLY A 106 -5.23 2.82 -3.98
CA GLY A 106 -4.64 2.06 -2.88
C GLY A 106 -4.94 2.65 -1.51
N TYR A 107 -4.88 1.81 -0.48
CA TYR A 107 -5.08 2.25 0.91
C TYR A 107 -4.03 3.29 1.33
N LYS A 108 -2.75 3.04 1.02
CA LYS A 108 -1.64 4.00 1.21
C LYS A 108 -1.96 5.34 0.56
N ASP A 109 -2.37 5.31 -0.70
CA ASP A 109 -2.58 6.51 -1.51
C ASP A 109 -3.67 7.38 -0.91
N TRP A 110 -4.77 6.76 -0.50
CA TRP A 110 -5.85 7.46 0.19
C TRP A 110 -5.43 8.01 1.55
N PHE A 111 -4.69 7.25 2.35
CA PHE A 111 -4.21 7.74 3.64
C PHE A 111 -3.31 8.97 3.47
N ILE A 112 -2.34 8.92 2.55
CA ILE A 112 -1.44 10.04 2.26
C ILE A 112 -2.24 11.23 1.73
N GLN A 113 -3.14 11.03 0.77
CA GLN A 113 -3.94 12.10 0.19
C GLN A 113 -4.84 12.79 1.23
N ASN A 114 -5.51 12.01 2.07
CA ASN A 114 -6.54 12.50 2.98
C ASN A 114 -5.96 13.15 4.24
N TYR A 115 -4.83 12.63 4.75
CA TYR A 115 -4.24 13.09 6.01
C TYR A 115 -2.93 13.84 5.83
N ASN A 116 -2.28 13.74 4.67
CA ASN A 116 -0.91 14.21 4.43
C ASN A 116 0.06 13.73 5.52
N ARG A 117 -0.06 12.44 5.88
CA ARG A 117 0.74 11.74 6.90
C ARG A 117 1.52 10.58 6.29
N PRO A 118 2.61 10.12 6.93
CA PRO A 118 3.40 8.98 6.45
C PRO A 118 2.55 7.72 6.26
N GLY A 119 2.63 7.13 5.07
CA GLY A 119 1.98 5.87 4.75
C GLY A 119 2.85 5.06 3.81
N TYR A 120 2.93 3.75 4.03
CA TYR A 120 3.87 2.89 3.31
C TYR A 120 3.18 1.64 2.81
N THR A 121 3.55 1.21 1.61
CA THR A 121 3.30 -0.15 1.12
C THR A 121 4.60 -0.91 1.31
N ILE A 122 4.55 -2.01 2.06
CA ILE A 122 5.68 -2.90 2.30
C ILE A 122 5.47 -4.17 1.46
N GLU A 123 6.19 -4.29 0.36
CA GLU A 123 6.19 -5.47 -0.51
C GLU A 123 7.22 -6.47 0.01
N ALA A 124 6.81 -7.44 0.82
CA ALA A 124 7.71 -8.37 1.49
C ALA A 124 8.04 -9.62 0.66
N GLY A 125 9.24 -10.15 0.86
CA GLY A 125 9.73 -11.38 0.21
C GLY A 125 9.90 -11.24 -1.31
N LEU A 126 10.37 -12.32 -1.95
CA LEU A 126 10.73 -12.35 -3.39
C LEU A 126 10.15 -13.58 -4.09
N GLY A 127 9.79 -13.46 -5.36
CA GLY A 127 9.43 -14.62 -6.18
C GLY A 127 8.25 -14.39 -7.11
N GLU A 128 7.25 -15.26 -7.04
CA GLU A 128 5.90 -15.05 -7.59
C GLU A 128 4.87 -15.40 -6.51
N SER A 129 3.90 -14.51 -6.27
CA SER A 129 2.83 -14.76 -5.30
C SER A 129 1.90 -15.89 -5.79
N PRO A 130 1.49 -16.82 -4.90
CA PRO A 130 1.77 -16.86 -3.47
C PRO A 130 3.19 -17.33 -3.15
N LEU A 131 3.87 -16.61 -2.25
CA LEU A 131 5.22 -16.96 -1.82
C LEU A 131 5.23 -18.28 -1.02
N PRO A 132 6.29 -19.09 -1.14
CA PRO A 132 6.46 -20.30 -0.35
C PRO A 132 6.65 -19.98 1.14
N LEU A 133 6.02 -20.77 2.01
CA LEU A 133 6.13 -20.63 3.47
C LEU A 133 7.57 -20.71 4.00
N SER A 134 8.50 -21.30 3.25
CA SER A 134 9.92 -21.31 3.60
C SER A 134 10.55 -19.92 3.68
N GLN A 135 9.93 -18.89 3.09
CA GLN A 135 10.39 -17.50 3.21
C GLN A 135 9.91 -16.82 4.50
N PHE A 136 8.95 -17.41 5.23
CA PHE A 136 8.30 -16.75 6.36
C PHE A 136 9.29 -16.28 7.43
N ASP A 137 10.25 -17.13 7.82
CA ASP A 137 11.23 -16.78 8.85
C ASP A 137 12.09 -15.58 8.44
N GLN A 138 12.51 -15.52 7.17
CA GLN A 138 13.29 -14.40 6.64
C GLN A 138 12.43 -13.14 6.54
N ILE A 139 11.23 -13.23 5.95
CA ILE A 139 10.28 -12.12 5.86
C ILE A 139 10.00 -11.54 7.24
N TYR A 140 9.75 -12.39 8.24
CA TYR A 140 9.50 -11.94 9.60
C TYR A 140 10.72 -11.24 10.20
N ALA A 141 11.93 -11.80 10.03
CA ALA A 141 13.16 -11.20 10.52
C ALA A 141 13.42 -9.81 9.91
N ASP A 142 13.18 -9.64 8.61
CA ASP A 142 13.40 -8.37 7.90
C ASP A 142 12.36 -7.31 8.28
N ASN A 143 11.13 -7.71 8.62
CA ASN A 143 10.03 -6.79 8.90
C ASN A 143 9.85 -6.45 10.38
N LEU A 144 10.36 -7.27 11.30
CA LEU A 144 10.29 -6.99 12.74
C LEU A 144 10.92 -5.63 13.12
N PRO A 145 12.09 -5.22 12.55
CA PRO A 145 12.64 -3.89 12.77
C PRO A 145 11.77 -2.75 12.22
N ILE A 146 11.11 -2.94 11.06
CA ILE A 146 10.16 -1.94 10.50
C ILE A 146 9.02 -1.69 11.48
N LEU A 147 8.39 -2.77 11.96
CA LEU A 147 7.28 -2.68 12.92
C LEU A 147 7.71 -1.98 14.22
N SER A 148 8.90 -2.33 14.73
CA SER A 148 9.44 -1.75 15.96
C SER A 148 9.75 -0.27 15.81
N LEU A 149 10.36 0.11 14.69
CA LEU A 149 10.71 1.51 14.41
C LEU A 149 9.47 2.37 14.14
N GLY A 150 8.45 1.81 13.47
CA GLY A 150 7.18 2.49 13.19
C GLY A 150 6.49 3.01 14.46
N LEU A 151 6.67 2.32 15.59
CA LEU A 151 6.14 2.75 16.90
C LEU A 151 6.94 3.90 17.56
N GLN A 152 8.16 4.18 17.09
CA GLN A 152 9.08 5.14 17.71
C GLN A 152 9.22 6.46 16.93
N VAL A 153 8.92 6.44 15.63
CA VAL A 153 9.15 7.58 14.74
C VAL A 153 7.97 8.55 14.65
N VAL A 154 6.84 8.20 15.26
CA VAL A 154 5.60 8.99 15.33
C VAL A 154 5.48 9.79 16.61
#